data_AF-A0A917RVC6-F1
#
_entry.id   AF-A0A917RVC6-F1
#
_cell.length_a   1.000
_cell.length_b   1.000
_cell.length_c   1.000
_cell.angle_alpha   90.00
_cell.angle_beta   90.00
_cell.angle_gamma   90.00
#
_symmetry.space_group_name_H-M   'P 1'
#
loop_
_entity.id
_entity.type
_entity.pdbx_description
1 polymer ?
#
loop_
_entity_poly.entity_id
_entity_poly.type
_entity_poly.pdbx_seq_one_letter_code
_entity_poly.pdbx_strand_id
1 'polypeptide(L)'
;MDLHADLNPRTLDPMLVRQEQPGASYTLHHSAIHAVVAEPGTVSVVVRGPAQAERFLVMDNKTGEAWWQYGSAEETPEDAYRKRMTGERFEELVTSLTDWNVI
;
A
#
# COMPACT_ATOMS: atom_id res chain seq x y z
N MET A 1 6.67 21.21 2.01
CA MET A 1 7.16 21.25 0.62
C MET A 1 6.67 19.96 -0.01
N ASP A 2 5.77 20.07 -0.97
CA ASP A 2 5.07 18.93 -1.57
C ASP A 2 6.02 18.26 -2.58
N LEU A 3 6.86 17.37 -2.05
CA LEU A 3 7.73 16.55 -2.86
C LEU A 3 6.83 15.74 -3.80
N HIS A 4 7.09 15.87 -5.11
CA HIS A 4 6.48 15.08 -6.19
C HIS A 4 5.15 15.58 -6.79
N ALA A 5 4.69 16.79 -6.51
CA ALA A 5 3.43 17.32 -7.07
C ALA A 5 3.30 17.18 -8.62
N ASP A 6 4.42 17.33 -9.35
CA ASP A 6 4.50 17.23 -10.82
C ASP A 6 5.19 15.94 -11.31
N LEU A 7 5.33 14.93 -10.45
CA LEU A 7 6.08 13.71 -10.78
C LEU A 7 5.30 12.85 -11.77
N ASN A 8 5.91 12.55 -12.92
CA ASN A 8 5.41 11.54 -13.84
C ASN A 8 6.07 10.18 -13.52
N PRO A 9 5.33 9.19 -12.98
CA PRO A 9 5.90 7.89 -12.64
C PRO A 9 6.49 7.13 -13.84
N ARG A 10 6.02 7.42 -15.06
CA ARG A 10 6.51 6.79 -16.30
C ARG A 10 7.91 7.23 -16.69
N THR A 11 8.39 8.34 -16.12
CA THR A 11 9.75 8.85 -16.38
C THR A 11 10.74 8.43 -15.28
N LEU A 12 10.32 7.56 -14.35
CA LEU A 12 11.18 7.09 -13.28
C LEU A 12 11.91 5.82 -13.69
N ASP A 13 13.21 5.80 -13.42
CA ASP A 13 14.00 4.58 -13.51
C ASP A 13 13.97 3.83 -12.17
N PRO A 14 13.78 2.50 -12.18
CA PRO A 14 13.78 1.71 -10.96
C PRO A 14 15.19 1.66 -10.36
N MET A 15 15.31 2.13 -9.11
CA MET A 15 16.59 2.06 -8.38
C MET A 15 16.89 0.67 -7.82
N LEU A 16 15.84 -0.10 -7.50
CA LEU A 16 15.94 -1.45 -6.94
C LEU A 16 14.80 -2.30 -7.47
N VAL A 17 15.12 -3.46 -8.04
CA VAL A 17 14.16 -4.47 -8.50
C VAL A 17 14.46 -5.77 -7.78
N ARG A 18 13.45 -6.33 -7.12
CA ARG A 18 13.55 -7.59 -6.38
C ARG A 18 12.36 -8.47 -6.70
N GLN A 19 12.58 -9.79 -6.69
CA GLN A 19 11.52 -10.78 -6.73
C GLN A 19 11.39 -11.39 -5.33
N GLU A 20 10.29 -11.09 -4.65
CA GLU A 20 10.01 -11.62 -3.32
C GLU A 20 9.32 -12.99 -3.45
N GLN A 21 9.70 -13.92 -2.56
CA GLN A 21 9.12 -15.26 -2.47
C GLN A 21 8.10 -15.32 -1.31
N PRO A 22 7.16 -16.29 -1.30
CA PRO A 22 6.30 -16.53 -0.15
C PRO A 22 7.12 -16.64 1.16
N GLY A 23 6.68 -15.94 2.20
CA GLY A 23 7.40 -15.83 3.49
C GLY A 23 8.46 -14.73 3.55
N ALA A 24 8.79 -14.06 2.45
CA ALA A 24 9.67 -12.89 2.46
C ALA A 24 8.96 -11.67 3.07
N SER A 25 9.75 -10.80 3.70
CA SER A 25 9.28 -9.51 4.24
C SER A 25 10.28 -8.40 3.91
N TYR A 26 9.75 -7.20 3.72
CA TYR A 26 10.55 -6.00 3.51
C TYR A 26 9.82 -4.78 4.07
N THR A 27 10.57 -3.72 4.33
CA THR A 27 10.04 -2.43 4.77
C THR A 27 10.29 -1.38 3.71
N LEU A 28 9.37 -0.42 3.64
CA LEU A 28 9.49 0.73 2.75
C LEU A 28 9.46 2.00 3.58
N HIS A 29 10.40 2.89 3.31
CA HIS A 29 10.36 4.23 3.86
C HIS A 29 9.23 5.03 3.20
N HIS A 30 8.60 5.97 3.92
CA HIS A 30 7.44 6.72 3.41
C HIS A 30 7.76 7.61 2.18
N SER A 31 9.05 7.86 1.91
CA SER A 31 9.51 8.58 0.72
C SER A 31 9.77 7.66 -0.49
N ALA A 32 9.63 6.34 -0.33
CA ALA A 32 9.87 5.39 -1.40
C ALA A 32 8.65 5.29 -2.32
N ILE A 33 8.89 5.46 -3.61
CA ILE A 33 7.94 5.09 -4.66
C ILE A 33 8.19 3.62 -4.97
N HIS A 34 7.16 2.79 -4.85
CA HIS A 34 7.27 1.36 -5.11
C HIS A 34 6.09 0.90 -5.95
N ALA A 35 6.36 -0.11 -6.78
CA ALA A 35 5.35 -0.82 -7.54
C ALA A 35 5.51 -2.31 -7.24
N VAL A 36 4.39 -3.00 -7.07
CA VAL A 36 4.35 -4.46 -6.87
C VAL A 36 3.56 -5.06 -8.02
N VAL A 37 4.14 -6.07 -8.64
CA VAL A 37 3.45 -6.97 -9.57
C VAL A 37 3.54 -8.37 -8.98
N ALA A 38 2.43 -9.08 -8.95
CA ALA A 38 2.35 -10.40 -8.37
C ALA A 38 1.64 -11.37 -9.31
N GLU A 39 1.99 -12.65 -9.24
CA GLU A 39 1.30 -13.71 -9.98
C GLU A 39 -0.14 -13.87 -9.50
N PRO A 40 -1.08 -14.32 -10.35
CA PRO A 40 -2.45 -14.58 -9.94
C PRO A 40 -2.53 -15.48 -8.71
N GLY A 41 -3.35 -15.11 -7.72
CA GLY A 41 -3.50 -15.85 -6.46
C GLY A 41 -2.45 -15.54 -5.39
N THR A 42 -1.51 -14.63 -5.66
CA THR A 42 -0.56 -14.16 -4.65
C THR A 42 -1.25 -13.23 -3.65
N VAL A 43 -1.00 -13.46 -2.37
CA VAL A 43 -1.47 -12.60 -1.28
C VAL A 43 -0.26 -11.97 -0.58
N SER A 44 -0.35 -10.68 -0.30
CA SER A 44 0.64 -9.95 0.51
C SER A 44 -0.07 -9.19 1.61
N VAL A 45 0.52 -9.17 2.80
CA VAL A 45 0.01 -8.38 3.93
C VAL A 45 0.85 -7.11 4.03
N VAL A 46 0.19 -5.96 3.98
CA VAL A 46 0.84 -4.65 4.13
C VAL A 46 0.45 -4.04 5.47
N VAL A 47 1.41 -3.92 6.37
CA VAL A 47 1.25 -3.23 7.65
C VAL A 47 1.76 -1.80 7.48
N ARG A 48 0.88 -0.82 7.67
CA ARG A 48 1.24 0.60 7.62
C ARG A 48 1.22 1.18 9.03
N GLY A 49 2.28 1.90 9.38
CA GLY A 49 2.29 2.74 10.58
C GLY A 49 1.35 3.95 10.44
N PRO A 50 1.38 4.87 11.42
CA PRO A 50 0.62 6.11 11.34
C PRO A 50 0.88 6.86 10.04
N ALA A 51 -0.16 7.47 9.47
CA ALA A 51 -0.04 8.23 8.23
C ALA A 51 0.90 9.43 8.43
N GLN A 52 2.05 9.42 7.76
CA GLN A 52 3.03 10.52 7.76
C GLN A 52 2.83 11.48 6.58
N ALA A 53 2.27 11.00 5.47
CA ALA A 53 2.02 11.80 4.28
C ALA A 53 0.53 12.14 4.17
N GLU A 54 0.24 13.39 3.77
CA GLU A 54 -1.12 13.90 3.56
C GLU A 54 -1.79 13.27 2.32
N ARG A 55 -1.01 12.67 1.42
CA ARG A 55 -1.48 11.98 0.21
C ARG A 55 -0.43 11.02 -0.33
N PHE A 56 -0.85 10.06 -1.15
CA PHE A 56 0.03 9.18 -1.92
C PHE A 56 -0.46 9.08 -3.37
N LEU A 57 0.46 8.88 -4.31
CA LEU A 57 0.15 8.78 -5.73
C LEU A 57 -0.26 7.35 -6.06
N VAL A 58 -1.42 7.19 -6.70
CA VAL A 58 -1.88 5.92 -7.26
C VAL A 58 -1.78 6.00 -8.77
N MET A 59 -1.34 4.94 -9.42
CA MET A 59 -1.31 4.83 -10.88
C MET A 59 -1.96 3.52 -11.31
N ASP A 60 -2.81 3.59 -12.33
CA ASP A 60 -3.28 2.44 -13.07
C ASP A 60 -2.28 2.15 -14.20
N ASN A 61 -1.67 0.96 -14.16
CA ASN A 61 -0.70 0.56 -15.18
C ASN A 61 -1.34 0.31 -16.56
N LYS A 62 -2.60 -0.11 -16.63
CA LYS A 62 -3.33 -0.39 -17.88
C LYS A 62 -3.73 0.89 -18.59
N THR A 63 -4.28 1.87 -17.86
CA THR A 63 -4.75 3.13 -18.45
C THR A 63 -3.66 4.21 -18.47
N GLY A 64 -2.69 4.13 -17.55
CA GLY A 64 -1.69 5.15 -17.35
C GLY A 64 -2.16 6.36 -16.55
N GLU A 65 -3.40 6.34 -16.08
CA GLU A 65 -3.94 7.39 -15.24
C GLU A 65 -3.24 7.37 -13.87
N ALA A 66 -2.92 8.56 -13.38
CA ALA A 66 -2.38 8.75 -12.05
C ALA A 66 -3.23 9.77 -11.31
N TRP A 67 -3.54 9.49 -10.05
CA TRP A 67 -4.28 10.40 -9.19
C TRP A 67 -3.72 10.41 -7.78
N TRP A 68 -3.83 11.56 -7.13
CA TRP A 68 -3.49 11.70 -5.73
C TRP A 68 -4.62 11.12 -4.89
N GLN A 69 -4.29 10.14 -4.04
CA GLN A 69 -5.17 9.67 -2.99
C GLN A 69 -4.77 10.36 -1.69
N TYR A 70 -5.68 11.18 -1.17
CA TYR A 70 -5.46 11.94 0.05
C TYR A 70 -5.67 11.06 1.28
N GLY A 71 -4.86 11.32 2.31
CA GLY A 71 -4.89 10.63 3.59
C GLY A 71 -6.09 11.05 4.44
N SER A 72 -6.12 10.56 5.69
CA SER A 72 -7.25 10.70 6.61
C SER A 72 -7.66 12.15 6.94
N ALA A 73 -6.83 13.15 6.64
CA ALA A 73 -7.12 14.56 6.90
C ALA A 73 -8.17 15.14 5.94
N GLU A 74 -8.27 14.63 4.72
CA GLU A 74 -9.30 15.01 3.73
C GLU A 74 -10.32 13.90 3.46
N GLU A 75 -10.20 12.81 4.21
CA GLU A 75 -11.10 11.67 4.14
C GLU A 75 -12.45 12.02 4.78
N THR A 76 -13.55 11.68 4.10
CA THR A 76 -14.87 11.85 4.70
C THR A 76 -15.00 10.92 5.92
N PRO A 77 -15.74 11.31 6.98
CA PRO A 77 -15.98 10.43 8.11
C PRO A 77 -16.56 9.06 7.70
N GLU A 78 -17.31 9.02 6.60
CA GLU A 78 -17.89 7.79 6.06
C GLU A 78 -16.83 6.88 5.42
N ASP A 79 -15.90 7.44 4.64
CA ASP A 79 -14.80 6.66 4.06
C ASP A 79 -13.85 6.13 5.14
N ALA A 80 -13.55 6.96 6.15
CA ALA A 80 -12.75 6.55 7.29
C ALA A 80 -13.41 5.40 8.05
N TYR A 81 -14.74 5.47 8.24
CA TYR A 81 -15.51 4.40 8.87
C TYR A 81 -15.49 3.11 8.04
N ARG A 82 -15.68 3.19 6.71
CA ARG A 82 -15.65 2.02 5.81
C ARG A 82 -14.29 1.32 5.76
N LYS A 83 -13.19 2.06 5.90
CA LYS A 83 -11.82 1.50 5.91
C LYS A 83 -11.40 0.96 7.28
N ARG A 84 -12.14 1.26 8.35
CA ARG A 84 -11.79 0.85 9.70
C ARG A 84 -11.99 -0.66 9.87
N MET A 85 -10.93 -1.33 10.30
CA MET A 85 -11.01 -2.70 10.82
C MET A 85 -11.40 -2.65 12.30
N THR A 86 -12.39 -3.43 12.71
CA THR A 86 -12.72 -3.61 14.13
C THR A 86 -11.65 -4.46 14.81
N GLY A 87 -11.54 -4.38 16.14
CA GLY A 87 -10.64 -5.24 16.91
C GLY A 87 -10.96 -6.74 16.71
N GLU A 88 -12.25 -7.09 16.73
CA GLU A 88 -12.72 -8.44 16.45
C GLU A 88 -12.29 -8.92 15.05
N ARG A 89 -12.46 -8.08 14.02
CA ARG A 89 -12.04 -8.43 12.65
C ARG A 89 -10.52 -8.60 12.54
N PHE A 90 -9.76 -7.83 13.31
CA PHE A 90 -8.32 -7.97 13.38
C PHE A 90 -7.93 -9.32 13.99
N GLU A 91 -8.55 -9.70 15.11
CA GLU A 91 -8.30 -11.01 15.75
C GLU A 91 -8.65 -12.18 14.82
N GLU A 92 -9.81 -12.15 14.16
CA GLU A 92 -10.21 -13.15 13.16
C GLU A 92 -9.18 -13.30 12.03
N LEU A 93 -8.68 -12.17 11.54
CA LEU A 93 -7.69 -12.14 10.47
C LEU A 93 -6.37 -12.74 10.94
N VAL A 94 -5.91 -12.38 12.13
CA VAL A 94 -4.69 -12.95 12.74
C VAL A 94 -4.82 -14.46 12.91
N THR A 95 -5.95 -14.95 13.42
CA THR A 95 -6.23 -16.39 13.51
C THR A 95 -6.17 -17.06 12.14
N SER A 96 -6.84 -16.49 11.13
CA SER A 96 -6.84 -17.04 9.77
C SER A 96 -5.43 -17.10 9.18
N LEU A 97 -4.64 -16.04 9.34
CA LEU A 97 -3.26 -15.98 8.85
C LEU A 97 -2.34 -16.99 9.56
N THR A 98 -2.58 -17.23 10.86
CA THR A 98 -1.87 -18.25 11.65
C THR A 98 -2.24 -19.66 11.18
N ASP A 99 -3.54 -19.94 11.00
CA ASP A 99 -4.05 -21.24 10.56
C ASP A 99 -3.57 -21.59 9.13
N TRP A 100 -3.44 -20.58 8.27
CA TRP A 100 -2.86 -20.72 6.93
C TRP A 100 -1.33 -20.75 6.93
N ASN A 101 -0.70 -20.60 8.10
CA ASN A 101 0.75 -20.59 8.28
C ASN A 101 1.45 -19.50 7.43
N VAL A 102 0.81 -18.32 7.34
CA VAL A 102 1.31 -17.12 6.67
C VAL A 102 2.12 -16.22 7.61
N ILE A 103 1.75 -16.21 8.91
CA ILE A 103 2.47 -15.55 10.02
C ILE A 103 2.68 -16.51 11.17
#